data_AF-A0A3N9MPG9-F1
#
_entry.id   AF-A0A3N9MPG9-F1
#
_cell.length_a   1.000
_cell.length_b   1.000
_cell.length_c   1.000
_cell.angle_alpha   90.00
_cell.angle_beta   90.00
_cell.angle_gamma   90.00
#
_symmetry.space_group_name_H-M   'P 1'
#
loop_
_entity.id
_entity.type
_entity.pdbx_description
1 polymer ?
#
loop_
_entity_poly.entity_id
_entity_poly.type
_entity_poly.pdbx_seq_one_letter_code
_entity_poly.pdbx_strand_id
1 'polypeptide(L)'
;MSNSEGKGSIILKVLIIILIIGLILTIIIPGKIWDEEEYELTTERTNLVSIYEAEKFYYQLTKKYTTDPQELLNTIHADSSLQIQNSVVYFTKELKREINSFLSIPIVNSVRTIDLNMSNINLDLESNSRNFRNHEDILKEAEDLHIKINELRTASKYTNFIFSALYIDSLKQLGRDITEYTLQVGATMSLYYADTISNALNNISLSELAEEWRPYSERLDQLMTKIARSDISSVTSVADRVRDFRKSVDSAFVNFNSLNIAKEMDKCRQAVTSFEQLSKKFLENYLITSKLALVKMSEADSLILNITEQRFFSPINGQPIKIIINEDSSEIKVESPVLLDELKERVLPVAENLKQLNFLTAFKAYTDTLNSIKEKGLKIRKLLTKNTDLFIKYKEIEELVTKHYPGIQLYSSFNDLYSFTEVVPSTESYSEITNQLESSLNAVRIINQSLQQKVFGNLDTLHTDLVKALKEFNDILASVRRLPAGIVNFDEDINKINSLLESIKSSGNESQYKLMEDMDLLIGEHLEFAKTGVEEKVYLLFNKTIINPGYVALDVKSWEEEK
;
A
#
# COMPACT_ATOMS: atom_id res chain seq x y z
N MET A 1 -57.10 -53.00 11.56
CA MET A 1 -56.14 -53.39 10.53
C MET A 1 -56.29 -52.44 9.35
N SER A 2 -55.31 -51.57 9.10
CA SER A 2 -54.95 -51.05 7.77
C SER A 2 -53.60 -50.34 7.88
N ASN A 3 -52.51 -51.11 7.89
CA ASN A 3 -51.17 -50.57 7.62
C ASN A 3 -51.03 -50.45 6.11
N SER A 4 -51.30 -49.27 5.56
CA SER A 4 -50.87 -48.92 4.21
C SER A 4 -49.50 -48.23 4.31
N GLU A 5 -48.43 -49.00 4.19
CA GLU A 5 -47.10 -48.47 3.91
C GLU A 5 -47.13 -47.87 2.49
N GLY A 6 -47.37 -46.56 2.42
CA GLY A 6 -47.21 -45.82 1.18
C GLY A 6 -45.77 -45.89 0.73
N LYS A 7 -45.48 -46.67 -0.32
CA LYS A 7 -44.21 -46.62 -1.04
C LYS A 7 -44.01 -45.20 -1.58
N GLY A 8 -43.32 -44.36 -0.81
CA GLY A 8 -43.00 -43.00 -1.21
C GLY A 8 -42.36 -43.01 -2.59
N SER A 9 -42.97 -42.30 -3.54
CA SER A 9 -42.57 -42.26 -4.94
C SER A 9 -41.06 -41.98 -5.05
N ILE A 10 -40.34 -42.88 -5.71
CA ILE A 10 -38.89 -42.77 -5.97
C ILE A 10 -38.56 -41.43 -6.64
N ILE A 11 -39.47 -40.96 -7.51
CA ILE A 11 -39.38 -39.67 -8.20
C ILE A 11 -39.32 -38.51 -7.19
N LEU A 12 -40.12 -38.55 -6.11
CA LEU A 12 -40.12 -37.51 -5.09
C LEU A 12 -38.80 -37.47 -4.31
N LYS A 13 -38.23 -38.64 -3.98
CA LYS A 13 -36.94 -38.72 -3.28
C LYS A 13 -35.80 -38.17 -4.14
N VAL A 14 -35.79 -38.51 -5.43
CA VAL A 14 -34.81 -37.98 -6.39
C VAL A 14 -34.96 -36.47 -6.54
N LEU A 15 -36.20 -35.96 -6.64
CA LEU A 15 -36.48 -34.53 -6.72
C LEU A 15 -35.97 -33.78 -5.48
N ILE A 16 -36.21 -34.29 -4.27
CA ILE A 16 -35.73 -33.68 -3.03
C ILE A 16 -34.20 -33.62 -3.01
N ILE A 17 -33.52 -34.69 -3.43
CA ILE A 17 -32.05 -34.71 -3.51
C ILE A 17 -31.54 -33.66 -4.50
N ILE A 18 -32.17 -33.54 -5.69
CA ILE A 18 -31.81 -32.52 -6.68
C ILE A 18 -32.00 -31.11 -6.11
N LEU A 19 -33.10 -30.85 -5.38
CA LEU A 19 -33.34 -29.55 -4.75
C LEU A 19 -32.33 -29.23 -3.65
N ILE A 20 -31.93 -30.22 -2.84
CA ILE A 20 -30.88 -30.04 -1.82
C ILE A 20 -29.55 -29.72 -2.49
N ILE A 21 -29.17 -30.43 -3.56
CA ILE A 21 -27.95 -30.14 -4.33
C ILE A 21 -28.01 -28.73 -4.91
N GLY A 22 -29.15 -28.34 -5.50
CA GLY A 22 -29.37 -26.99 -6.01
C GLY A 22 -29.17 -25.93 -4.93
N LEU A 23 -29.75 -26.13 -3.74
CA LEU A 23 -29.63 -25.20 -2.61
C LEU A 23 -28.19 -25.08 -2.10
N ILE A 24 -27.44 -26.18 -2.05
CA ILE A 24 -26.02 -26.17 -1.68
C ILE A 24 -25.21 -25.38 -2.73
N LEU A 25 -25.44 -25.63 -4.02
CA LEU A 25 -24.75 -24.93 -5.10
C LEU A 25 -25.04 -23.42 -5.12
N THR A 26 -26.27 -23.00 -4.80
CA THR A 26 -26.63 -21.58 -4.72
C THR A 26 -25.90 -20.81 -3.63
N ILE A 27 -25.33 -21.49 -2.64
CA ILE A 27 -24.54 -20.86 -1.57
C ILE A 27 -23.05 -20.93 -1.88
N ILE A 28 -22.56 -22.08 -2.38
CA ILE A 28 -21.13 -22.29 -2.62
C ILE A 28 -20.62 -21.51 -3.83
N ILE A 29 -21.41 -21.42 -4.91
CA ILE A 29 -20.95 -20.79 -6.16
C ILE A 29 -20.69 -19.29 -5.97
N PRO A 30 -21.61 -18.47 -5.40
CA PRO A 30 -21.34 -17.06 -5.15
C PRO A 30 -20.10 -16.82 -4.28
N GLY A 31 -19.92 -17.61 -3.22
CA GLY A 31 -18.74 -17.48 -2.36
C GLY A 31 -17.43 -17.69 -3.12
N LYS A 32 -17.38 -18.69 -4.01
CA LYS A 32 -16.21 -18.90 -4.87
C LYS A 32 -15.98 -17.78 -5.88
N ILE A 33 -17.05 -17.19 -6.43
CA ILE A 33 -16.93 -16.06 -7.36
C ILE A 33 -16.33 -14.85 -6.65
N TRP A 34 -16.83 -14.51 -5.45
CA TRP A 34 -16.30 -13.40 -4.67
C TRP A 34 -14.84 -13.61 -4.24
N ASP A 35 -14.48 -14.83 -3.82
CA ASP A 35 -13.09 -15.17 -3.49
C ASP A 35 -12.17 -15.01 -4.72
N GLU A 36 -12.64 -15.39 -5.91
CA GLU A 36 -11.90 -15.25 -7.18
C GLU A 36 -11.78 -13.78 -7.62
N GLU A 37 -12.85 -12.99 -7.51
CA GLU A 37 -12.83 -11.54 -7.77
C GLU A 37 -11.85 -10.81 -6.85
N GLU A 38 -11.90 -11.09 -5.54
CA GLU A 38 -11.00 -10.47 -4.56
C GLU A 38 -9.55 -10.87 -4.82
N TYR A 39 -9.31 -12.15 -5.16
CA TYR A 39 -7.98 -12.65 -5.50
C TYR A 39 -7.42 -12.00 -6.76
N GLU A 40 -8.19 -11.93 -7.85
CA GLU A 40 -7.78 -11.31 -9.11
C GLU A 40 -7.51 -9.81 -8.93
N LEU A 41 -8.41 -9.10 -8.25
CA LEU A 41 -8.28 -7.66 -8.00
C LEU A 41 -7.05 -7.35 -7.13
N THR A 42 -6.85 -8.12 -6.06
CA THR A 42 -5.69 -7.96 -5.17
C THR A 42 -4.39 -8.29 -5.90
N THR A 43 -4.40 -9.33 -6.73
CA THR A 43 -3.24 -9.72 -7.55
C THR A 43 -2.90 -8.64 -8.56
N GLU A 44 -3.89 -8.09 -9.29
CA GLU A 44 -3.65 -7.00 -10.23
C GLU A 44 -3.09 -5.76 -9.52
N ARG A 45 -3.71 -5.32 -8.42
CA ARG A 45 -3.21 -4.17 -7.66
C ARG A 45 -1.78 -4.38 -7.17
N THR A 46 -1.44 -5.60 -6.76
CA THR A 46 -0.07 -5.97 -6.40
C THR A 46 0.87 -5.91 -7.60
N ASN A 47 0.42 -6.36 -8.78
CA ASN A 47 1.17 -6.26 -10.03
C ASN A 47 1.47 -4.81 -10.40
N LEU A 48 0.45 -3.93 -10.37
CA LEU A 48 0.59 -2.49 -10.64
C LEU A 48 1.63 -1.84 -9.72
N VAL A 49 1.53 -2.07 -8.41
CA VAL A 49 2.49 -1.54 -7.42
C VAL A 49 3.90 -2.11 -7.66
N SER A 50 4.00 -3.40 -7.97
CA SER A 50 5.30 -4.04 -8.23
C SER A 50 6.01 -3.44 -9.44
N ILE A 51 5.29 -3.25 -10.54
CA ILE A 51 5.83 -2.63 -11.76
C ILE A 51 6.22 -1.18 -11.49
N TYR A 52 5.37 -0.43 -10.77
CA TYR A 52 5.67 0.96 -10.41
C TYR A 52 6.95 1.10 -9.57
N GLU A 53 7.11 0.27 -8.53
CA GLU A 53 8.33 0.27 -7.71
C GLU A 53 9.56 -0.22 -8.49
N ALA A 54 9.39 -1.20 -9.39
CA ALA A 54 10.44 -1.65 -10.29
C ALA A 54 10.91 -0.51 -11.23
N GLU A 55 9.99 0.24 -11.80
CA GLU A 55 10.29 1.40 -12.66
C GLU A 55 10.97 2.53 -11.89
N LYS A 56 10.54 2.82 -10.66
CA LYS A 56 11.24 3.77 -9.78
C LYS A 56 12.67 3.34 -9.49
N PHE A 57 12.88 2.06 -9.21
CA PHE A 57 14.22 1.51 -9.00
C PHE A 57 15.06 1.62 -10.27
N TYR A 58 14.50 1.30 -11.44
CA TYR A 58 15.17 1.45 -12.72
C TYR A 58 15.53 2.92 -13.00
N TYR A 59 14.63 3.86 -12.76
CA TYR A 59 14.89 5.29 -12.88
C TYR A 59 16.01 5.77 -11.95
N GLN A 60 16.10 5.25 -10.72
CA GLN A 60 17.20 5.58 -9.81
C GLN A 60 18.57 5.20 -10.42
N LEU A 61 18.64 4.06 -11.11
CA LEU A 61 19.84 3.54 -11.76
C LEU A 61 20.16 4.24 -13.10
N THR A 62 19.17 4.44 -13.96
CA THR A 62 19.37 4.85 -15.36
C THR A 62 19.01 6.30 -15.66
N LYS A 63 18.29 6.97 -14.74
CA LYS A 63 17.70 8.32 -14.88
C LYS A 63 16.65 8.45 -15.98
N LYS A 64 16.08 7.33 -16.42
CA LYS A 64 14.96 7.24 -17.37
C LYS A 64 14.02 6.11 -16.96
N TYR A 65 12.77 6.16 -17.38
CA TYR A 65 11.83 5.02 -17.30
C TYR A 65 11.93 4.15 -18.56
N THR A 66 11.37 2.95 -18.53
CA THR A 66 11.25 2.10 -19.72
C THR A 66 9.81 1.61 -19.91
N THR A 67 9.49 1.19 -21.14
CA THR A 67 8.23 0.49 -21.45
C THR A 67 8.48 -0.96 -21.83
N ASP A 68 9.74 -1.41 -21.84
CA ASP A 68 10.14 -2.78 -22.14
C ASP A 68 10.29 -3.59 -20.83
N PRO A 69 9.37 -4.53 -20.55
CA PRO A 69 9.44 -5.39 -19.37
C PRO A 69 10.75 -6.18 -19.28
N GLN A 70 11.33 -6.59 -20.42
CA GLN A 70 12.53 -7.41 -20.42
C GLN A 70 13.76 -6.57 -20.05
N GLU A 71 13.84 -5.33 -20.52
CA GLU A 71 14.88 -4.38 -20.11
C GLU A 71 14.81 -4.12 -18.60
N LEU A 72 13.61 -3.91 -18.07
CA LEU A 72 13.37 -3.68 -16.65
C LEU A 72 13.83 -4.88 -15.81
N LEU A 73 13.37 -6.08 -16.15
CA LEU A 73 13.72 -7.32 -15.47
C LEU A 73 15.22 -7.62 -15.52
N ASN A 74 15.84 -7.48 -16.69
CA ASN A 74 17.28 -7.73 -16.85
C ASN A 74 18.11 -6.78 -15.97
N THR A 75 17.70 -5.51 -15.87
CA THR A 75 18.40 -4.51 -15.05
C THR A 75 18.26 -4.83 -13.56
N ILE A 76 17.05 -5.19 -13.11
CA ILE A 76 16.78 -5.57 -11.71
C ILE A 76 17.54 -6.83 -11.33
N HIS A 77 17.53 -7.86 -12.18
CA HIS A 77 18.23 -9.11 -11.92
C HIS A 77 19.76 -8.99 -11.99
N ALA A 78 20.28 -8.05 -12.79
CA ALA A 78 21.69 -7.74 -12.82
C ALA A 78 22.18 -6.94 -11.60
N ASP A 79 21.27 -6.31 -10.84
CA ASP A 79 21.65 -5.56 -9.65
C ASP A 79 22.08 -6.47 -8.50
N SER A 80 23.37 -6.39 -8.19
CA SER A 80 23.97 -7.13 -7.08
C SER A 80 23.50 -6.64 -5.71
N SER A 81 23.02 -5.39 -5.58
CA SER A 81 22.72 -4.80 -4.27
C SER A 81 21.47 -5.41 -3.64
N LEU A 82 20.39 -5.58 -4.42
CA LEU A 82 19.16 -6.25 -4.01
C LEU A 82 19.41 -7.73 -3.67
N GLN A 83 20.19 -8.43 -4.49
CA GLN A 83 20.56 -9.83 -4.24
C GLN A 83 21.38 -9.99 -2.96
N ILE A 84 22.28 -9.04 -2.67
CA ILE A 84 23.04 -9.03 -1.41
C ILE A 84 22.09 -8.83 -0.23
N GLN A 85 21.14 -7.88 -0.29
CA GLN A 85 20.18 -7.67 0.80
C GLN A 85 19.31 -8.90 1.06
N ASN A 86 18.79 -9.54 0.01
CA ASN A 86 18.04 -10.78 0.13
C ASN A 86 18.88 -11.90 0.79
N SER A 87 20.14 -12.01 0.40
CA SER A 87 21.08 -12.96 1.00
C SER A 87 21.33 -12.67 2.48
N VAL A 88 21.45 -11.39 2.88
CA VAL A 88 21.53 -10.99 4.30
C VAL A 88 20.28 -11.42 5.06
N VAL A 89 19.08 -11.23 4.49
CA VAL A 89 17.83 -11.67 5.10
C VAL A 89 17.78 -13.18 5.27
N TYR A 90 18.15 -13.92 4.23
CA TYR A 90 18.24 -15.38 4.27
C TYR A 90 19.16 -15.86 5.40
N PHE A 91 20.40 -15.34 5.46
CA PHE A 91 21.37 -15.72 6.49
C PHE A 91 20.95 -15.30 7.90
N THR A 92 20.28 -14.15 8.04
CA THR A 92 19.72 -13.71 9.32
C THR A 92 18.66 -14.70 9.82
N LYS A 93 17.75 -15.14 8.94
CA LYS A 93 16.71 -16.13 9.28
C LYS A 93 17.34 -17.48 9.62
N GLU A 94 18.35 -17.90 8.88
CA GLU A 94 19.10 -19.14 9.15
C GLU A 94 19.72 -19.10 10.55
N LEU A 95 20.44 -18.03 10.90
CA LEU A 95 21.04 -17.87 12.22
C LEU A 95 20.00 -17.83 13.34
N LYS A 96 18.91 -17.06 13.18
CA LYS A 96 17.82 -17.02 14.18
C LYS A 96 17.17 -18.38 14.39
N ARG A 97 17.02 -19.17 13.32
CA ARG A 97 16.48 -20.53 13.42
C ARG A 97 17.40 -21.42 14.26
N GLU A 98 18.71 -21.36 14.06
CA GLU A 98 19.66 -22.14 14.86
C GLU A 98 19.69 -21.70 16.33
N ILE A 99 19.63 -20.39 16.61
CA ILE A 99 19.49 -19.85 17.98
C ILE A 99 18.23 -20.43 18.65
N ASN A 100 17.08 -20.36 17.98
CA ASN A 100 15.83 -20.86 18.52
C ASN A 100 15.84 -22.39 18.70
N SER A 101 16.47 -23.12 17.78
CA SER A 101 16.66 -24.57 17.86
C SER A 101 17.46 -24.94 19.11
N PHE A 102 18.60 -24.27 19.35
CA PHE A 102 19.44 -24.48 20.53
C PHE A 102 18.68 -24.17 21.84
N LEU A 103 17.99 -23.03 21.90
CA LEU A 103 17.21 -22.61 23.07
C LEU A 103 16.00 -23.54 23.36
N SER A 104 15.59 -24.34 22.38
CA SER A 104 14.48 -25.30 22.49
C SER A 104 14.94 -26.69 22.93
N ILE A 105 16.25 -26.95 23.05
CA ILE A 105 16.75 -28.22 23.55
C ILE A 105 16.24 -28.42 24.99
N PRO A 106 15.64 -29.57 25.34
CA PRO A 106 15.00 -29.80 26.64
C PRO A 106 15.85 -29.43 27.86
N ILE A 107 17.13 -29.78 27.87
CA ILE A 107 18.04 -29.46 28.98
C ILE A 107 18.26 -27.95 29.13
N VAL A 108 18.47 -27.25 28.01
CA VAL A 108 18.63 -25.79 27.95
C VAL A 108 17.35 -25.09 28.39
N ASN A 109 16.21 -25.52 27.86
CA ASN A 109 14.90 -24.96 28.18
C ASN A 109 14.54 -25.16 29.67
N SER A 110 14.94 -26.29 30.28
CA SER A 110 14.70 -26.55 31.70
C SER A 110 15.46 -25.56 32.58
N VAL A 111 16.75 -25.35 32.34
CA VAL A 111 17.56 -24.36 33.07
C VAL A 111 16.98 -22.95 32.91
N ARG A 112 16.64 -22.56 31.68
CA ARG A 112 15.99 -21.28 31.39
C ARG A 112 14.69 -21.10 32.17
N THR A 113 13.85 -22.13 32.19
CA THR A 113 12.55 -22.10 32.85
C THR A 113 12.70 -21.98 34.36
N ILE A 114 13.67 -22.67 34.95
CA ILE A 114 13.97 -22.60 36.39
C ILE A 114 14.41 -21.19 36.76
N ASP A 115 15.46 -20.66 36.12
CA ASP A 115 16.00 -19.35 36.50
C ASP A 115 15.00 -18.21 36.29
N LEU A 116 14.33 -18.18 35.12
CA LEU A 116 13.34 -17.15 34.81
C LEU A 116 12.20 -17.13 35.82
N ASN A 117 11.65 -18.29 36.18
CA ASN A 117 10.51 -18.35 37.09
C ASN A 117 10.92 -18.11 38.55
N MET A 118 12.11 -18.55 38.98
CA MET A 118 12.64 -18.16 40.30
C MET A 118 12.84 -16.63 40.39
N SER A 119 13.33 -16.00 39.30
CA SER A 119 13.44 -14.54 39.21
C SER A 119 12.08 -13.85 39.31
N ASN A 120 11.09 -14.33 38.54
CA ASN A 120 9.74 -13.78 38.55
C ASN A 120 9.07 -13.91 39.92
N ILE A 121 9.28 -15.02 40.63
CA ILE A 121 8.80 -15.18 42.02
C ILE A 121 9.40 -14.10 42.91
N ASN A 122 10.72 -13.89 42.87
CA ASN A 122 11.38 -12.87 43.68
C ASN A 122 10.85 -11.46 43.39
N LEU A 123 10.71 -11.11 42.11
CA LEU A 123 10.17 -9.82 41.67
C LEU A 123 8.72 -9.61 42.11
N ASP A 124 7.88 -10.65 42.03
CA ASP A 124 6.47 -10.55 42.43
C ASP A 124 6.32 -10.43 43.95
N LEU A 125 7.12 -11.16 44.74
CA LEU A 125 7.13 -11.03 46.20
C LEU A 125 7.58 -9.62 46.63
N GLU A 126 8.64 -9.09 46.02
CA GLU A 126 9.16 -7.76 46.32
C GLU A 126 8.17 -6.65 45.93
N SER A 127 7.66 -6.70 44.70
CA SER A 127 6.75 -5.68 44.15
C SER A 127 5.42 -5.59 44.92
N ASN A 128 4.98 -6.70 45.52
CA ASN A 128 3.74 -6.77 46.29
C ASN A 128 3.93 -6.60 47.81
N SER A 129 5.16 -6.37 48.29
CA SER A 129 5.48 -6.16 49.71
C SER A 129 4.58 -5.13 50.40
N ARG A 130 4.18 -4.05 49.69
CA ARG A 130 3.26 -3.02 50.21
C ARG A 130 1.89 -3.57 50.58
N ASN A 131 1.37 -4.51 49.79
CA ASN A 131 0.08 -5.14 50.03
C ASN A 131 0.14 -6.12 51.22
N PHE A 132 1.33 -6.61 51.55
CA PHE A 132 1.53 -7.53 52.68
C PHE A 132 1.68 -6.82 54.02
N ARG A 133 1.88 -5.49 54.06
CA ARG A 133 2.20 -4.72 55.28
C ARG A 133 1.20 -4.85 56.42
N ASN A 134 -0.07 -5.07 56.11
CA ASN A 134 -1.12 -5.24 57.12
C ASN A 134 -1.19 -6.66 57.68
N HIS A 135 -0.38 -7.59 57.14
CA HIS A 135 -0.31 -9.00 57.51
C HIS A 135 1.14 -9.36 57.83
N GLU A 136 1.56 -9.09 59.07
CA GLU A 136 2.97 -9.23 59.50
C GLU A 136 3.54 -10.63 59.22
N ASP A 137 2.75 -11.70 59.38
CA ASP A 137 3.20 -13.07 59.12
C ASP A 137 3.39 -13.36 57.62
N ILE A 138 2.54 -12.80 56.76
CA ILE A 138 2.65 -12.90 55.30
C ILE A 138 3.86 -12.11 54.81
N LEU A 139 4.04 -10.87 55.30
CA LEU A 139 5.16 -10.02 54.90
C LEU A 139 6.49 -10.68 55.28
N LYS A 140 6.63 -11.14 56.53
CA LYS A 140 7.85 -11.76 57.02
C LYS A 140 8.21 -13.04 56.25
N GLU A 141 7.21 -13.88 55.95
CA GLU A 141 7.42 -15.10 55.17
C GLU A 141 7.78 -14.79 53.71
N ALA A 142 7.14 -13.79 53.10
CA ALA A 142 7.46 -13.33 51.75
C ALA A 142 8.88 -12.77 51.64
N GLU A 143 9.31 -11.95 52.61
CA GLU A 143 10.67 -11.41 52.67
C GLU A 143 11.72 -12.51 52.88
N ASP A 144 11.48 -13.46 53.79
CA ASP A 144 12.40 -14.59 54.00
C ASP A 144 12.49 -15.45 52.74
N LEU A 145 11.38 -15.77 52.08
CA LEU A 145 11.38 -16.53 50.83
C LEU A 145 12.10 -15.78 49.70
N HIS A 146 11.88 -14.47 49.56
CA HIS A 146 12.61 -13.65 48.58
C HIS A 146 14.13 -13.73 48.79
N ILE A 147 14.60 -13.58 50.03
CA ILE A 147 16.03 -13.69 50.38
C ILE A 147 16.54 -15.10 50.08
N LYS A 148 15.85 -16.15 50.56
CA LYS A 148 16.29 -17.55 50.42
C LYS A 148 16.32 -18.03 48.97
N ILE A 149 15.34 -17.65 48.17
CA ILE A 149 15.31 -17.98 46.73
C ILE A 149 16.43 -17.22 46.01
N ASN A 150 16.69 -15.96 46.37
CA ASN A 150 17.79 -15.20 45.77
C ASN A 150 19.17 -15.78 46.17
N GLU A 151 19.34 -16.19 47.44
CA GLU A 151 20.52 -16.90 47.92
C GLU A 151 20.72 -18.21 47.15
N LEU A 152 19.65 -18.97 46.91
CA LEU A 152 19.71 -20.22 46.15
C LEU A 152 20.17 -19.97 44.71
N ARG A 153 19.59 -18.97 44.03
CA ARG A 153 19.93 -18.60 42.66
C ARG A 153 21.36 -18.11 42.50
N THR A 154 21.92 -17.49 43.54
CA THR A 154 23.25 -16.85 43.49
C THR A 154 24.32 -17.65 44.25
N ALA A 155 23.98 -18.83 44.79
CA ALA A 155 24.89 -19.63 45.58
C ALA A 155 26.08 -20.12 44.75
N SER A 156 27.30 -19.89 45.26
CA SER A 156 28.55 -20.26 44.59
C SER A 156 28.68 -21.76 44.29
N LYS A 157 28.03 -22.63 45.07
CA LYS A 157 27.99 -24.08 44.80
C LYS A 157 27.26 -24.43 43.49
N TYR A 158 26.40 -23.55 42.97
CA TYR A 158 25.67 -23.73 41.72
C TYR A 158 26.21 -22.85 40.58
N THR A 159 27.52 -22.59 40.58
CA THR A 159 28.19 -21.75 39.57
C THR A 159 27.85 -22.16 38.13
N ASN A 160 27.79 -23.46 37.82
CA ASN A 160 27.45 -23.93 36.48
C ASN A 160 25.99 -23.63 36.07
N PHE A 161 25.04 -23.70 37.00
CA PHE A 161 23.66 -23.27 36.74
C PHE A 161 23.58 -21.77 36.46
N ILE A 162 24.27 -20.96 37.27
CA ILE A 162 24.32 -19.50 37.12
C ILE A 162 24.90 -19.13 35.75
N PHE A 163 26.03 -19.73 35.37
CA PHE A 163 26.63 -19.49 34.06
C PHE A 163 25.72 -19.94 32.92
N SER A 164 25.16 -21.15 32.98
CA SER A 164 24.21 -21.60 31.96
C SER A 164 23.04 -20.63 31.80
N ALA A 165 22.41 -20.20 32.90
CA ALA A 165 21.29 -19.26 32.87
C ALA A 165 21.69 -17.91 32.25
N LEU A 166 22.80 -17.31 32.70
CA LEU A 166 23.30 -16.02 32.19
C LEU A 166 23.57 -16.06 30.68
N TYR A 167 24.25 -17.11 30.21
CA TYR A 167 24.59 -17.22 28.79
C TYR A 167 23.38 -17.62 27.93
N ILE A 168 22.43 -18.38 28.46
CA ILE A 168 21.14 -18.64 27.80
C ILE A 168 20.39 -17.31 27.56
N ASP A 169 20.34 -16.45 28.56
CA ASP A 169 19.71 -15.14 28.44
C ASP A 169 20.46 -14.24 27.46
N SER A 170 21.80 -14.27 27.48
CA SER A 170 22.64 -13.55 26.51
C SER A 170 22.39 -14.02 25.08
N LEU A 171 22.27 -15.33 24.85
CA LEU A 171 21.97 -15.91 23.53
C LEU A 171 20.54 -15.56 23.06
N LYS A 172 19.58 -15.58 23.98
CA LYS A 172 18.20 -15.16 23.69
C LYS A 172 18.12 -13.67 23.35
N GLN A 173 18.86 -12.83 24.07
CA GLN A 173 18.94 -11.40 23.80
C GLN A 173 19.59 -11.14 22.45
N LEU A 174 20.70 -11.82 22.14
CA LEU A 174 21.32 -11.77 20.82
C LEU A 174 20.35 -12.14 19.69
N GLY A 175 19.50 -13.17 19.88
CA GLY A 175 18.49 -13.54 18.90
C GLY A 175 17.39 -12.48 18.67
N ARG A 176 17.11 -11.65 19.68
CA ARG A 176 16.19 -10.50 19.58
C ARG A 176 16.86 -9.33 18.87
N ASP A 177 18.07 -9.00 19.29
CA ASP A 177 18.80 -7.79 18.88
C ASP A 177 19.75 -8.07 17.72
N ILE A 178 19.55 -9.18 17.00
CA ILE A 178 20.51 -9.64 15.98
C ILE A 178 20.79 -8.58 14.90
N THR A 179 19.82 -7.70 14.64
CA THR A 179 19.92 -6.59 13.67
C THR A 179 20.91 -5.49 14.08
N GLU A 180 21.31 -5.45 15.35
CA GLU A 180 22.35 -4.54 15.86
C GLU A 180 23.77 -5.05 15.56
N TYR A 181 23.89 -6.30 15.12
CA TYR A 181 25.16 -6.95 14.86
C TYR A 181 25.31 -7.29 13.38
N THR A 182 26.56 -7.38 12.94
CA THR A 182 26.84 -8.04 11.66
C THR A 182 26.59 -9.54 11.79
N LEU A 183 26.26 -10.22 10.68
CA LEU A 183 26.01 -11.66 10.69
C LEU A 183 27.22 -12.45 11.23
N GLN A 184 28.44 -11.99 10.94
CA GLN A 184 29.67 -12.59 11.46
C GLN A 184 29.78 -12.47 12.98
N VAL A 185 29.54 -11.27 13.53
CA VAL A 185 29.60 -11.03 14.98
C VAL A 185 28.50 -11.83 15.66
N GLY A 186 27.29 -11.81 15.12
CA GLY A 186 26.16 -12.60 15.63
C GLY A 186 26.44 -14.11 15.63
N ALA A 187 26.98 -14.66 14.55
CA ALA A 187 27.35 -16.08 14.48
C ALA A 187 28.46 -16.44 15.48
N THR A 188 29.50 -15.60 15.59
CA THR A 188 30.62 -15.80 16.51
C THR A 188 30.16 -15.77 17.96
N MET A 189 29.33 -14.79 18.33
CA MET A 189 28.75 -14.69 19.68
C MET A 189 27.81 -15.86 19.98
N SER A 190 26.99 -16.27 19.00
CA SER A 190 26.10 -17.43 19.15
C SER A 190 26.88 -18.71 19.41
N LEU A 191 27.96 -18.93 18.66
CA LEU A 191 28.87 -20.06 18.86
C LEU A 191 29.50 -20.03 20.25
N TYR A 192 30.05 -18.88 20.65
CA TYR A 192 30.67 -18.71 21.96
C TYR A 192 29.69 -18.98 23.12
N TYR A 193 28.46 -18.45 23.03
CA TYR A 193 27.43 -18.69 24.03
C TYR A 193 26.98 -20.16 24.04
N ALA A 194 26.73 -20.76 22.88
CA ALA A 194 26.31 -22.16 22.78
C ALA A 194 27.36 -23.12 23.34
N ASP A 195 28.65 -22.88 23.06
CA ASP A 195 29.76 -23.67 23.62
C ASP A 195 29.85 -23.51 25.14
N THR A 196 29.80 -22.26 25.62
CA THR A 196 29.85 -21.97 27.07
C THR A 196 28.68 -22.60 27.83
N ILE A 197 27.46 -22.51 27.28
CA ILE A 197 26.26 -23.16 27.84
C ILE A 197 26.46 -24.67 27.88
N SER A 198 26.92 -25.27 26.78
CA SER A 198 27.15 -26.72 26.69
C SER A 198 28.18 -27.21 27.72
N ASN A 199 29.27 -26.47 27.87
CA ASN A 199 30.32 -26.81 28.84
C ASN A 199 29.85 -26.69 30.30
N ALA A 200 29.05 -25.67 30.61
CA ALA A 200 28.46 -25.50 31.94
C ALA A 200 27.40 -26.57 32.24
N LEU A 201 26.52 -26.89 31.28
CA LEU A 201 25.48 -27.91 31.42
C LEU A 201 26.06 -29.31 31.68
N ASN A 202 27.23 -29.65 31.12
CA ASN A 202 27.85 -30.94 31.34
C ASN A 202 28.21 -31.20 32.82
N ASN A 203 28.35 -30.14 33.62
CA ASN A 203 28.79 -30.21 35.02
C ASN A 203 27.73 -29.62 35.98
N ILE A 204 26.46 -29.56 35.57
CA ILE A 204 25.41 -28.92 36.35
C ILE A 204 24.85 -29.84 37.44
N SER A 205 24.91 -29.40 38.71
CA SER A 205 24.34 -30.12 39.86
C SER A 205 22.85 -29.80 40.05
N LEU A 206 22.03 -30.00 39.02
CA LEU A 206 20.62 -29.59 39.06
C LEU A 206 19.76 -30.45 39.99
N SER A 207 20.11 -31.72 40.20
CA SER A 207 19.43 -32.59 41.17
C SER A 207 19.58 -32.08 42.60
N GLU A 208 20.77 -31.64 42.99
CA GLU A 208 21.03 -31.03 44.31
C GLU A 208 20.28 -29.70 44.46
N LEU A 209 20.27 -28.88 43.39
CA LEU A 209 19.48 -27.64 43.36
C LEU A 209 17.98 -27.92 43.53
N ALA A 210 17.46 -28.99 42.93
CA ALA A 210 16.06 -29.39 43.06
C ALA A 210 15.71 -29.83 44.50
N GLU A 211 16.62 -30.54 45.16
CA GLU A 211 16.45 -30.94 46.57
C GLU A 211 16.39 -29.72 47.50
N GLU A 212 17.23 -28.72 47.25
CA GLU A 212 17.22 -27.47 48.01
C GLU A 212 16.05 -26.55 47.67
N TRP A 213 15.53 -26.62 46.44
CA TRP A 213 14.33 -25.88 46.04
C TRP A 213 13.05 -26.39 46.72
N ARG A 214 12.93 -27.72 46.92
CA ARG A 214 11.72 -28.37 47.44
C ARG A 214 11.13 -27.72 48.70
N PRO A 215 11.89 -27.46 49.79
CA PRO A 215 11.34 -26.80 50.97
C PRO A 215 10.82 -25.37 50.68
N TYR A 216 11.44 -24.63 49.75
CA TYR A 216 10.96 -23.31 49.36
C TYR A 216 9.69 -23.40 48.51
N SER A 217 9.58 -24.40 47.64
CA SER A 217 8.36 -24.67 46.87
C SER A 217 7.14 -24.93 47.77
N GLU A 218 7.31 -25.77 48.80
CA GLU A 218 6.26 -26.07 49.78
C GLU A 218 5.84 -24.82 50.57
N ARG A 219 6.83 -24.03 51.03
CA ARG A 219 6.59 -22.77 51.74
C ARG A 219 5.88 -21.74 50.86
N LEU A 220 6.26 -21.62 49.57
CA LEU A 220 5.58 -20.76 48.60
C LEU A 220 4.10 -21.18 48.45
N ASP A 221 3.79 -22.47 48.35
CA ASP A 221 2.40 -22.94 48.25
C ASP A 221 1.58 -22.58 49.49
N GLN A 222 2.16 -22.73 50.68
CA GLN A 222 1.54 -22.35 51.94
C GLN A 222 1.31 -20.83 52.00
N LEU A 223 2.32 -20.02 51.65
CA LEU A 223 2.20 -18.57 51.59
C LEU A 223 1.12 -18.13 50.60
N MET A 224 1.10 -18.70 49.38
CA MET A 224 0.09 -18.35 48.37
C MET A 224 -1.32 -18.75 48.81
N THR A 225 -1.46 -19.85 49.57
CA THR A 225 -2.73 -20.24 50.17
C THR A 225 -3.20 -19.26 51.25
N LYS A 226 -2.28 -18.74 52.07
CA LYS A 226 -2.58 -17.70 53.05
C LYS A 226 -3.01 -16.40 52.38
N ILE A 227 -2.25 -15.94 51.37
CA ILE A 227 -2.58 -14.72 50.61
C ILE A 227 -3.95 -14.86 49.96
N ALA A 228 -4.25 -15.99 49.32
CA ALA A 228 -5.54 -16.24 48.67
C ALA A 228 -6.73 -16.24 49.65
N ARG A 229 -6.51 -16.52 50.94
CA ARG A 229 -7.55 -16.49 51.98
C ARG A 229 -7.65 -15.17 52.73
N SER A 230 -6.77 -14.21 52.42
CA SER A 230 -6.75 -12.88 53.01
C SER A 230 -7.44 -11.85 52.11
N ASP A 231 -7.64 -10.64 52.63
CA ASP A 231 -8.12 -9.48 51.85
C ASP A 231 -7.13 -9.03 50.76
N ILE A 232 -5.85 -9.45 50.82
CA ILE A 232 -4.84 -9.19 49.78
C ILE A 232 -5.29 -9.73 48.41
N SER A 233 -6.02 -10.84 48.39
CA SER A 233 -6.55 -11.45 47.16
C SER A 233 -7.48 -10.52 46.36
N SER A 234 -8.08 -9.53 47.02
CA SER A 234 -8.97 -8.54 46.38
C SER A 234 -8.21 -7.42 45.67
N VAL A 235 -6.92 -7.22 45.98
CA VAL A 235 -6.11 -6.10 45.49
C VAL A 235 -4.93 -6.52 44.62
N THR A 236 -4.60 -7.82 44.56
CA THR A 236 -3.54 -8.34 43.69
C THR A 236 -3.73 -9.82 43.34
N SER A 237 -3.34 -10.21 42.12
CA SER A 237 -3.30 -11.61 41.66
C SER A 237 -1.95 -12.30 41.93
N VAL A 238 -1.11 -11.75 42.83
CA VAL A 238 0.21 -12.31 43.16
C VAL A 238 0.16 -13.78 43.58
N ALA A 239 -0.89 -14.20 44.29
CA ALA A 239 -1.07 -15.57 44.73
C ALA A 239 -1.14 -16.58 43.57
N ASP A 240 -1.81 -16.20 42.48
CA ASP A 240 -1.98 -17.07 41.33
C ASP A 240 -0.73 -17.07 40.45
N ARG A 241 -0.14 -15.88 40.19
CA ARG A 241 1.09 -15.76 39.39
C ARG A 241 2.26 -16.51 40.00
N VAL A 242 2.53 -16.32 41.29
CA VAL A 242 3.61 -17.01 41.99
C VAL A 242 3.37 -18.52 42.04
N ARG A 243 2.12 -18.97 42.16
CA ARG A 243 1.78 -20.40 42.09
C ARG A 243 2.08 -20.99 40.71
N ASP A 244 1.80 -20.27 39.65
CA ASP A 244 2.08 -20.71 38.27
C ASP A 244 3.58 -20.72 37.97
N PHE A 245 4.33 -19.69 38.40
CA PHE A 245 5.79 -19.67 38.30
C PHE A 245 6.41 -20.83 39.09
N ARG A 246 5.97 -21.06 40.33
CA ARG A 246 6.44 -22.18 41.16
C ARG A 246 6.19 -23.53 40.49
N LYS A 247 4.96 -23.78 40.02
CA LYS A 247 4.63 -25.01 39.27
C LYS A 247 5.51 -25.18 38.03
N SER A 248 5.87 -24.09 37.35
CA SER A 248 6.77 -24.11 36.19
C SER A 248 8.19 -24.51 36.59
N VAL A 249 8.70 -24.01 37.72
CA VAL A 249 9.98 -24.44 38.30
C VAL A 249 9.95 -25.91 38.68
N ASP A 250 8.93 -26.34 39.44
CA ASP A 250 8.76 -27.73 39.87
C ASP A 250 8.73 -28.68 38.67
N SER A 251 7.94 -28.34 37.64
CA SER A 251 7.82 -29.12 36.42
C SER A 251 9.13 -29.17 35.62
N ALA A 252 9.88 -28.06 35.58
CA ALA A 252 11.17 -28.02 34.90
C ALA A 252 12.22 -28.90 35.59
N PHE A 253 12.23 -28.98 36.93
CA PHE A 253 13.08 -29.92 37.67
C PHE A 253 12.68 -31.38 37.40
N VAL A 254 11.38 -31.69 37.42
CA VAL A 254 10.88 -33.04 37.09
C VAL A 254 11.27 -33.43 35.67
N ASN A 255 11.06 -32.53 34.71
CA ASN A 255 11.42 -32.74 33.32
C ASN A 255 12.92 -32.99 33.20
N PHE A 256 13.78 -32.16 33.79
CA PHE A 256 15.22 -32.34 33.76
C PHE A 256 15.66 -33.70 34.31
N ASN A 257 15.13 -34.10 35.48
CA ASN A 257 15.47 -35.37 36.12
C ASN A 257 15.03 -36.60 35.29
N SER A 258 14.08 -36.43 34.37
CA SER A 258 13.65 -37.47 33.43
C SER A 258 14.48 -37.54 32.14
N LEU A 259 15.38 -36.57 31.89
CA LEU A 259 16.18 -36.52 30.67
C LEU A 259 17.34 -37.51 30.69
N ASN A 260 17.65 -38.06 29.53
CA ASN A 260 18.93 -38.72 29.29
C ASN A 260 19.99 -37.64 29.00
N ILE A 261 20.76 -37.27 30.02
CA ILE A 261 21.75 -36.19 29.94
C ILE A 261 22.76 -36.42 28.81
N ALA A 262 23.25 -37.64 28.61
CA ALA A 262 24.19 -37.93 27.52
C ALA A 262 23.58 -37.60 26.14
N LYS A 263 22.33 -38.01 25.91
CA LYS A 263 21.61 -37.74 24.66
C LYS A 263 21.33 -36.25 24.47
N GLU A 264 20.95 -35.53 25.52
CA GLU A 264 20.71 -34.08 25.41
C GLU A 264 22.00 -33.30 25.20
N MET A 265 23.11 -33.72 25.82
CA MET A 265 24.43 -33.14 25.58
C MET A 265 24.92 -33.40 24.15
N ASP A 266 24.59 -34.54 23.54
CA ASP A 266 24.88 -34.78 22.13
C ASP A 266 24.11 -33.83 21.20
N LYS A 267 22.85 -33.48 21.52
CA LYS A 267 22.12 -32.43 20.78
C LYS A 267 22.77 -31.06 20.92
N CYS A 268 23.21 -30.70 22.13
CA CYS A 268 23.94 -29.45 22.35
C CYS A 268 25.22 -29.39 21.50
N ARG A 269 26.01 -30.47 21.49
CA ARG A 269 27.22 -30.58 20.66
C ARG A 269 26.91 -30.47 19.16
N GLN A 270 25.86 -31.15 18.69
CA GLN A 270 25.42 -31.05 17.29
C GLN A 270 25.08 -29.60 16.92
N ALA A 271 24.34 -28.91 17.78
CA ALA A 271 23.98 -27.52 17.54
C ALA A 271 25.19 -26.57 17.59
N VAL A 272 26.17 -26.81 18.49
CA VAL A 272 27.47 -26.09 18.48
C VAL A 272 28.18 -26.30 17.14
N THR A 273 28.26 -27.54 16.64
CA THR A 273 28.82 -27.83 15.31
C THR A 273 28.05 -27.11 14.19
N SER A 274 26.72 -27.00 14.28
CA SER A 274 25.92 -26.23 13.33
C SER A 274 26.27 -24.73 13.36
N PHE A 275 26.50 -24.15 14.54
CA PHE A 275 26.99 -22.76 14.64
C PHE A 275 28.39 -22.59 14.05
N GLU A 276 29.30 -23.54 14.26
CA GLU A 276 30.63 -23.51 13.62
C GLU A 276 30.54 -23.55 12.10
N GLN A 277 29.68 -24.41 11.57
CA GLN A 277 29.43 -24.51 10.12
C GLN A 277 28.84 -23.20 9.57
N LEU A 278 27.88 -22.59 10.26
CA LEU A 278 27.34 -21.28 9.89
C LEU A 278 28.41 -20.20 9.92
N SER A 279 29.23 -20.16 10.97
CA SER A 279 30.33 -19.20 11.08
C SER A 279 31.31 -19.34 9.91
N LYS A 280 31.67 -20.57 9.51
CA LYS A 280 32.55 -20.82 8.36
C LYS A 280 31.88 -20.40 7.05
N LYS A 281 30.63 -20.80 6.82
CA LYS A 281 29.81 -20.40 5.66
C LYS A 281 29.71 -18.88 5.53
N PHE A 282 29.60 -18.17 6.65
CA PHE A 282 29.52 -16.71 6.65
C PHE A 282 30.87 -16.08 6.29
N LEU A 283 31.99 -16.64 6.74
CA LEU A 283 33.32 -16.18 6.33
C LEU A 283 33.58 -16.39 4.83
N GLU A 284 33.09 -17.48 4.24
CA GLU A 284 33.16 -17.71 2.78
C GLU A 284 32.41 -16.62 1.98
N ASN A 285 31.34 -16.06 2.54
CA ASN A 285 30.54 -14.98 1.95
C ASN A 285 30.79 -13.62 2.63
N TYR A 286 32.05 -13.31 2.95
CA TYR A 286 32.44 -12.16 3.78
C TYR A 286 31.78 -10.83 3.39
N LEU A 287 31.70 -10.51 2.09
CA LEU A 287 31.12 -9.26 1.60
C LEU A 287 29.63 -9.11 1.95
N ILE A 288 28.91 -10.21 2.08
CA ILE A 288 27.49 -10.24 2.44
C ILE A 288 27.34 -10.24 3.96
N THR A 289 28.10 -11.08 4.66
CA THR A 289 27.93 -11.34 6.09
C THR A 289 28.62 -10.33 7.01
N SER A 290 29.47 -9.46 6.46
CA SER A 290 30.00 -8.28 7.16
C SER A 290 28.95 -7.17 7.30
N LYS A 291 27.81 -7.24 6.61
CA LYS A 291 26.69 -6.31 6.78
C LYS A 291 25.91 -6.61 8.07
N LEU A 292 25.22 -5.57 8.57
CA LEU A 292 24.25 -5.71 9.66
C LEU A 292 23.15 -6.71 9.28
N ALA A 293 22.74 -7.54 10.23
CA ALA A 293 21.69 -8.51 10.01
C ALA A 293 20.36 -7.80 9.70
N LEU A 294 19.52 -8.45 8.89
CA LEU A 294 18.26 -7.88 8.42
C LEU A 294 17.17 -8.96 8.49
N VAL A 295 16.06 -8.70 9.18
CA VAL A 295 15.01 -9.74 9.37
C VAL A 295 14.07 -9.83 8.17
N LYS A 296 13.82 -8.71 7.50
CA LYS A 296 12.98 -8.60 6.31
C LYS A 296 13.49 -7.48 5.41
N MET A 297 13.27 -7.60 4.11
CA MET A 297 13.48 -6.50 3.17
C MET A 297 12.41 -5.42 3.35
N SER A 298 12.64 -4.23 2.78
CA SER A 298 11.54 -3.28 2.61
C SER A 298 10.47 -3.89 1.70
N GLU A 299 9.23 -3.40 1.80
CA GLU A 299 8.14 -3.88 0.96
C GLU A 299 8.44 -3.68 -0.53
N ALA A 300 8.93 -2.49 -0.89
CA ALA A 300 9.35 -2.16 -2.26
C ALA A 300 10.44 -3.12 -2.77
N ASP A 301 11.54 -3.30 -2.03
CA ASP A 301 12.63 -4.19 -2.45
C ASP A 301 12.16 -5.65 -2.58
N SER A 302 11.25 -6.08 -1.71
CA SER A 302 10.65 -7.41 -1.78
C SER A 302 9.73 -7.58 -3.00
N LEU A 303 8.99 -6.55 -3.39
CA LEU A 303 8.17 -6.58 -4.61
C LEU A 303 9.05 -6.60 -5.85
N ILE A 304 10.08 -5.76 -5.89
CA ILE A 304 11.05 -5.67 -6.99
C ILE A 304 11.79 -7.00 -7.17
N LEU A 305 12.25 -7.63 -6.11
CA LEU A 305 13.01 -8.88 -6.21
C LEU A 305 12.18 -10.08 -6.72
N ASN A 306 10.87 -10.05 -6.49
CA ASN A 306 9.94 -11.11 -6.90
C ASN A 306 9.13 -10.74 -8.15
N ILE A 307 9.49 -9.65 -8.83
CA ILE A 307 8.83 -9.29 -10.09
C ILE A 307 9.20 -10.33 -11.16
N THR A 308 8.18 -10.75 -11.92
CA THR A 308 8.31 -11.74 -13.00
C THR A 308 7.57 -11.22 -14.22
N GLU A 309 7.84 -11.81 -15.38
CA GLU A 309 7.16 -11.46 -16.64
C GLU A 309 5.63 -11.58 -16.53
N GLN A 310 5.14 -12.56 -15.77
CA GLN A 310 3.70 -12.74 -15.53
C GLN A 310 3.03 -11.54 -14.87
N ARG A 311 3.77 -10.76 -14.07
CA ARG A 311 3.21 -9.57 -13.41
C ARG A 311 2.89 -8.45 -14.37
N PHE A 312 3.42 -8.46 -15.60
CA PHE A 312 3.12 -7.46 -16.62
C PHE A 312 1.83 -7.74 -17.39
N PHE A 313 1.09 -8.78 -17.01
CA PHE A 313 -0.19 -9.15 -17.61
C PHE A 313 -1.27 -9.19 -16.55
N SER A 314 -2.47 -8.73 -16.93
CA SER A 314 -3.62 -8.74 -16.04
C SER A 314 -4.09 -10.17 -15.77
N PRO A 315 -4.33 -10.57 -14.51
CA PRO A 315 -4.90 -11.88 -14.21
C PRO A 315 -6.38 -11.98 -14.64
N ILE A 316 -7.05 -10.85 -14.86
CA ILE A 316 -8.48 -10.77 -15.19
C ILE A 316 -8.71 -11.08 -16.68
N ASN A 317 -7.95 -10.42 -17.56
CA ASN A 317 -8.17 -10.52 -19.01
C ASN A 317 -6.92 -10.89 -19.83
N GLY A 318 -5.77 -11.10 -19.18
CA GLY A 318 -4.51 -11.47 -19.82
C GLY A 318 -3.86 -10.37 -20.65
N GLN A 319 -4.41 -9.15 -20.66
CA GLN A 319 -3.84 -8.04 -21.43
C GLN A 319 -2.61 -7.45 -20.73
N PRO A 320 -1.64 -6.90 -21.48
CA PRO A 320 -0.46 -6.29 -20.90
C PRO A 320 -0.82 -5.01 -20.13
N ILE A 321 -0.26 -4.86 -18.93
CA ILE A 321 -0.38 -3.67 -18.10
C ILE A 321 0.22 -2.46 -18.83
N LYS A 322 -0.47 -1.33 -18.78
CA LYS A 322 -0.08 -0.12 -19.49
C LYS A 322 0.94 0.65 -18.65
N ILE A 323 2.12 0.86 -19.22
CA ILE A 323 3.16 1.74 -18.67
C ILE A 323 3.16 3.02 -19.51
N ILE A 324 2.76 4.12 -18.90
CA ILE A 324 2.59 5.42 -19.56
C ILE A 324 3.62 6.38 -18.97
N ILE A 325 4.51 6.88 -19.83
CA ILE A 325 5.55 7.84 -19.47
C ILE A 325 5.16 9.20 -20.03
N ASN A 326 5.21 10.24 -19.19
CA ASN A 326 4.90 11.60 -19.63
C ASN A 326 5.92 12.12 -20.65
N GLU A 327 5.54 13.11 -21.47
CA GLU A 327 6.37 13.63 -22.58
C GLU A 327 7.77 14.11 -22.15
N ASP A 328 7.89 14.60 -20.91
CA ASP A 328 9.14 15.07 -20.32
C ASP A 328 9.95 13.95 -19.62
N SER A 329 9.44 12.72 -19.64
CA SER A 329 10.02 11.54 -18.98
C SER A 329 10.28 11.71 -17.47
N SER A 330 9.61 12.66 -16.82
CA SER A 330 9.78 12.92 -15.39
C SER A 330 8.87 12.03 -14.53
N GLU A 331 7.75 11.60 -15.10
CA GLU A 331 6.68 10.89 -14.40
C GLU A 331 6.27 9.63 -15.15
N ILE A 332 5.79 8.66 -14.36
CA ILE A 332 5.28 7.38 -14.84
C ILE A 332 3.93 7.07 -14.20
N LYS A 333 3.02 6.52 -15.01
CA LYS A 333 1.76 5.93 -14.59
C LYS A 333 1.71 4.46 -15.02
N VAL A 334 1.38 3.59 -14.08
CA VAL A 334 1.15 2.16 -14.34
C VAL A 334 -0.33 1.89 -14.14
N GLU A 335 -1.01 1.37 -15.17
CA GLU A 335 -2.46 1.28 -15.21
C GLU A 335 -2.96 -0.06 -15.75
N SER A 336 -4.05 -0.57 -15.16
CA SER A 336 -4.67 -1.80 -15.62
C SER A 336 -5.42 -1.58 -16.94
N PRO A 337 -5.27 -2.50 -17.91
CA PRO A 337 -5.96 -2.42 -19.21
C PRO A 337 -7.40 -2.93 -19.14
N VAL A 338 -7.85 -3.45 -17.99
CA VAL A 338 -9.18 -4.07 -17.84
C VAL A 338 -10.28 -3.08 -18.19
N LEU A 339 -11.20 -3.48 -19.07
CA LEU A 339 -12.28 -2.66 -19.63
C LEU A 339 -11.84 -1.45 -20.49
N LEU A 340 -10.54 -1.25 -20.78
CA LEU A 340 -10.07 -0.13 -21.58
C LEU A 340 -10.62 -0.14 -23.01
N ASP A 341 -10.50 -1.28 -23.70
CA ASP A 341 -10.95 -1.38 -25.09
C ASP A 341 -12.47 -1.21 -25.20
N GLU A 342 -13.22 -1.80 -24.26
CA GLU A 342 -14.69 -1.66 -24.20
C GLU A 342 -15.12 -0.23 -23.90
N LEU A 343 -14.43 0.45 -22.98
CA LEU A 343 -14.69 1.86 -22.71
C LEU A 343 -14.39 2.71 -23.95
N LYS A 344 -13.25 2.48 -24.62
CA LYS A 344 -12.91 3.19 -25.86
C LYS A 344 -13.97 2.95 -26.94
N GLU A 345 -14.40 1.71 -27.15
CA GLU A 345 -15.43 1.39 -28.15
C GLU A 345 -16.75 2.12 -27.90
N ARG A 346 -17.17 2.25 -26.63
CA ARG A 346 -18.38 2.98 -26.23
C ARG A 346 -18.25 4.49 -26.42
N VAL A 347 -17.10 5.05 -26.05
CA VAL A 347 -16.91 6.51 -25.94
C VAL A 347 -16.49 7.14 -27.28
N LEU A 348 -15.81 6.41 -28.17
CA LEU A 348 -15.38 6.90 -29.49
C LEU A 348 -16.55 7.49 -30.33
N PRO A 349 -17.71 6.83 -30.48
CA PRO A 349 -18.86 7.41 -31.17
C PRO A 349 -19.34 8.73 -30.55
N VAL A 350 -19.26 8.88 -29.22
CA VAL A 350 -19.63 10.12 -28.53
C VAL A 350 -18.65 11.24 -28.90
N ALA A 351 -17.34 10.96 -28.91
CA ALA A 351 -16.34 11.93 -29.35
C ALA A 351 -16.56 12.38 -30.81
N GLU A 352 -16.89 11.44 -31.71
CA GLU A 352 -17.19 11.77 -33.11
C GLU A 352 -18.48 12.56 -33.28
N ASN A 353 -19.51 12.29 -32.46
CA ASN A 353 -20.73 13.09 -32.44
C ASN A 353 -20.48 14.51 -31.92
N LEU A 354 -19.59 14.69 -30.93
CA LEU A 354 -19.26 16.01 -30.39
C LEU A 354 -18.62 16.85 -31.49
N LYS A 355 -17.73 16.27 -32.31
CA LYS A 355 -17.09 16.97 -33.43
C LYS A 355 -18.09 17.55 -34.45
N GLN A 356 -19.32 17.03 -34.51
CA GLN A 356 -20.39 17.54 -35.40
C GLN A 356 -21.07 18.79 -34.84
N LEU A 357 -20.81 19.18 -33.59
CA LEU A 357 -21.38 20.38 -32.99
C LEU A 357 -20.69 21.64 -33.53
N ASN A 358 -21.40 22.36 -34.41
CA ASN A 358 -20.90 23.57 -35.08
C ASN A 358 -20.31 24.62 -34.13
N PHE A 359 -20.81 24.69 -32.89
CA PHE A 359 -20.29 25.64 -31.91
C PHE A 359 -18.88 25.29 -31.42
N LEU A 360 -18.48 24.02 -31.40
CA LEU A 360 -17.13 23.62 -30.96
C LEU A 360 -16.08 24.10 -31.96
N THR A 361 -16.35 23.98 -33.26
CA THR A 361 -15.48 24.54 -34.30
C THR A 361 -15.39 26.07 -34.19
N ALA A 362 -16.53 26.75 -33.99
CA ALA A 362 -16.56 28.20 -33.81
C ALA A 362 -15.80 28.64 -32.53
N PHE A 363 -15.94 27.90 -31.43
CA PHE A 363 -15.26 28.19 -30.18
C PHE A 363 -13.76 27.92 -30.25
N LYS A 364 -13.32 26.83 -30.91
CA LYS A 364 -11.90 26.59 -31.17
C LYS A 364 -11.29 27.73 -31.97
N ALA A 365 -11.95 28.15 -33.04
CA ALA A 365 -11.53 29.30 -33.84
C ALA A 365 -11.53 30.61 -33.02
N TYR A 366 -12.48 30.77 -32.09
CA TYR A 366 -12.52 31.92 -31.17
C TYR A 366 -11.29 31.94 -30.28
N THR A 367 -11.00 30.82 -29.61
CA THR A 367 -9.83 30.64 -28.73
C THR A 367 -8.50 30.83 -29.47
N ASP A 368 -8.37 30.27 -30.68
CA ASP A 368 -7.19 30.46 -31.52
C ASP A 368 -7.02 31.93 -31.94
N THR A 369 -8.13 32.63 -32.18
CA THR A 369 -8.10 34.06 -32.49
C THR A 369 -7.71 34.89 -31.27
N LEU A 370 -8.18 34.55 -30.05
CA LEU A 370 -7.72 35.20 -28.81
C LEU A 370 -6.20 35.06 -28.63
N ASN A 371 -5.66 33.86 -28.85
CA ASN A 371 -4.23 33.61 -28.77
C ASN A 371 -3.46 34.39 -29.86
N SER A 372 -3.97 34.42 -31.08
CA SER A 372 -3.41 35.23 -32.17
C SER A 372 -3.38 36.73 -31.84
N ILE A 373 -4.46 37.26 -31.25
CA ILE A 373 -4.56 38.65 -30.80
C ILE A 373 -3.47 38.95 -29.74
N LYS A 374 -3.32 38.07 -28.75
CA LYS A 374 -2.28 38.19 -27.72
C LYS A 374 -0.87 38.21 -28.34
N GLU A 375 -0.58 37.29 -29.25
CA GLU A 375 0.73 37.21 -29.92
C GLU A 375 1.00 38.43 -30.83
N LYS A 376 -0.02 38.90 -31.56
CA LYS A 376 0.05 40.12 -32.37
C LYS A 376 0.29 41.34 -31.48
N GLY A 377 -0.41 41.45 -30.36
CA GLY A 377 -0.20 42.50 -29.36
C GLY A 377 1.23 42.50 -28.81
N LEU A 378 1.77 41.33 -28.47
CA LEU A 378 3.15 41.17 -28.00
C LEU A 378 4.17 41.62 -29.06
N LYS A 379 3.96 41.25 -30.33
CA LYS A 379 4.82 41.66 -31.45
C LYS A 379 4.81 43.18 -31.63
N ILE A 380 3.62 43.80 -31.63
CA ILE A 380 3.48 45.26 -31.73
C ILE A 380 4.17 45.95 -30.56
N ARG A 381 3.95 45.46 -29.33
CA ARG A 381 4.60 45.95 -28.11
C ARG A 381 6.12 45.84 -28.18
N LYS A 382 6.68 44.76 -28.73
CA LYS A 382 8.13 44.58 -28.93
C LYS A 382 8.70 45.56 -29.96
N LEU A 383 7.93 46.00 -30.94
CA LEU A 383 8.35 46.99 -31.94
C LEU A 383 8.22 48.44 -31.43
N LEU A 384 7.28 48.70 -30.52
CA LEU A 384 6.96 50.02 -29.98
C LEU A 384 7.28 50.14 -28.50
N THR A 385 8.46 49.68 -28.08
CA THR A 385 8.88 49.56 -26.67
C THR A 385 8.83 50.85 -25.85
N LYS A 386 8.90 52.02 -26.51
CA LYS A 386 8.88 53.34 -25.86
C LYS A 386 7.48 53.90 -25.61
N ASN A 387 6.43 53.25 -26.10
CA ASN A 387 5.06 53.70 -25.89
C ASN A 387 4.46 52.98 -24.66
N THR A 388 4.41 53.68 -23.52
CA THR A 388 3.90 53.14 -22.26
C THR A 388 2.42 52.77 -22.35
N ASP A 389 1.61 53.55 -23.08
CA ASP A 389 0.16 53.32 -23.18
C ASP A 389 -0.15 52.02 -23.93
N LEU A 390 0.60 51.73 -25.01
CA LEU A 390 0.52 50.43 -25.70
C LEU A 390 0.93 49.27 -24.81
N PHE A 391 1.91 49.46 -23.93
CA PHE A 391 2.32 48.42 -23.00
C PHE A 391 1.21 48.12 -21.97
N ILE A 392 0.60 49.16 -21.40
CA ILE A 392 -0.52 49.03 -20.46
C ILE A 392 -1.68 48.30 -21.14
N LYS A 393 -2.08 48.73 -22.34
CA LYS A 393 -3.20 48.10 -23.05
C LYS A 393 -2.90 46.67 -23.50
N TYR A 394 -1.67 46.38 -23.91
CA TYR A 394 -1.26 45.00 -24.15
C TYR A 394 -1.40 44.14 -22.89
N LYS A 395 -0.96 44.63 -21.73
CA LYS A 395 -1.06 43.90 -20.46
C LYS A 395 -2.51 43.64 -20.05
N GLU A 396 -3.40 44.58 -20.29
CA GLU A 396 -4.84 44.40 -20.09
C GLU A 396 -5.41 43.30 -20.99
N ILE A 397 -5.06 43.30 -22.30
CA ILE A 397 -5.46 42.24 -23.23
C ILE A 397 -4.88 40.88 -22.82
N GLU A 398 -3.60 40.85 -22.44
CA GLU A 398 -2.93 39.64 -21.98
C GLU A 398 -3.60 39.05 -20.74
N GLU A 399 -3.91 39.88 -19.74
CA GLU A 399 -4.61 39.47 -18.52
C GLU A 399 -6.02 38.96 -18.84
N LEU A 400 -6.77 39.65 -19.69
CA LEU A 400 -8.08 39.18 -20.13
C LEU A 400 -7.97 37.78 -20.73
N VAL A 401 -7.11 37.59 -21.73
CA VAL A 401 -6.97 36.32 -22.47
C VAL A 401 -6.39 35.18 -21.63
N THR A 402 -5.39 35.44 -20.78
CA THR A 402 -4.68 34.36 -20.07
C THR A 402 -5.24 34.02 -18.71
N LYS A 403 -5.95 34.95 -18.07
CA LYS A 403 -6.44 34.78 -16.69
C LYS A 403 -7.95 34.83 -16.60
N HIS A 404 -8.59 35.80 -17.25
CA HIS A 404 -10.04 35.97 -17.10
C HIS A 404 -10.83 34.99 -17.96
N TYR A 405 -10.49 34.80 -19.23
CA TYR A 405 -11.19 33.85 -20.10
C TYR A 405 -11.15 32.40 -19.58
N PRO A 406 -10.00 31.83 -19.20
CA PRO A 406 -9.94 30.49 -18.62
C PRO A 406 -10.72 30.34 -17.31
N GLY A 407 -10.91 31.43 -16.57
CA GLY A 407 -11.70 31.44 -15.33
C GLY A 407 -13.23 31.44 -15.55
N ILE A 408 -13.71 31.57 -16.79
CA ILE A 408 -15.15 31.49 -17.09
C ILE A 408 -15.55 30.03 -17.20
N GLN A 409 -16.55 29.61 -16.42
CA GLN A 409 -17.11 28.26 -16.45
C GLN A 409 -17.55 27.80 -17.85
N LEU A 410 -18.15 28.69 -18.64
CA LEU A 410 -18.55 28.36 -20.02
C LEU A 410 -17.34 28.15 -20.93
N TYR A 411 -16.27 28.93 -20.76
CA TYR A 411 -15.04 28.76 -21.52
C TYR A 411 -14.35 27.44 -21.17
N SER A 412 -14.25 27.12 -19.87
CA SER A 412 -13.69 25.84 -19.42
C SER A 412 -14.52 24.67 -19.96
N SER A 413 -15.85 24.76 -19.89
CA SER A 413 -16.75 23.72 -20.43
C SER A 413 -16.52 23.45 -21.91
N PHE A 414 -16.38 24.49 -22.74
CA PHE A 414 -16.08 24.27 -24.16
C PHE A 414 -14.70 23.63 -24.37
N ASN A 415 -13.71 24.02 -23.55
CA ASN A 415 -12.39 23.44 -23.59
C ASN A 415 -12.40 21.96 -23.16
N ASP A 416 -13.22 21.60 -22.18
CA ASP A 416 -13.38 20.21 -21.73
C ASP A 416 -13.99 19.33 -22.83
N LEU A 417 -15.04 19.80 -23.52
CA LEU A 417 -15.60 19.09 -24.68
C LEU A 417 -14.60 18.98 -25.83
N TYR A 418 -13.83 20.04 -26.11
CA TYR A 418 -12.81 20.00 -27.14
C TYR A 418 -11.69 19.01 -26.78
N SER A 419 -11.20 19.07 -25.54
CA SER A 419 -10.21 18.13 -24.99
C SER A 419 -10.68 16.70 -25.14
N PHE A 420 -11.93 16.40 -24.78
CA PHE A 420 -12.52 15.08 -24.93
C PHE A 420 -12.44 14.57 -26.38
N THR A 421 -12.74 15.42 -27.37
CA THR A 421 -12.70 15.02 -28.79
C THR A 421 -11.30 14.72 -29.32
N GLU A 422 -10.25 15.25 -28.69
CA GLU A 422 -8.85 15.08 -29.09
C GLU A 422 -8.14 13.97 -28.29
N VAL A 423 -8.42 13.89 -26.98
CA VAL A 423 -7.77 12.98 -26.03
C VAL A 423 -8.32 11.57 -26.16
N VAL A 424 -9.65 11.39 -26.19
CA VAL A 424 -10.28 10.05 -26.20
C VAL A 424 -9.78 9.17 -27.37
N PRO A 425 -9.64 9.67 -28.62
CA PRO A 425 -9.16 8.85 -29.72
C PRO A 425 -7.69 8.41 -29.59
N SER A 426 -6.87 9.22 -28.91
CA SER A 426 -5.41 9.04 -28.87
C SER A 426 -4.90 8.40 -27.58
N THR A 427 -5.65 8.50 -26.48
CA THR A 427 -5.21 8.02 -25.17
C THR A 427 -5.33 6.50 -25.04
N GLU A 428 -4.36 5.88 -24.37
CA GLU A 428 -4.35 4.46 -24.00
C GLU A 428 -4.61 4.27 -22.49
N SER A 429 -5.23 5.27 -21.86
CA SER A 429 -5.46 5.32 -20.42
C SER A 429 -6.94 5.29 -20.05
N TYR A 430 -7.31 4.35 -19.20
CA TYR A 430 -8.69 4.18 -18.71
C TYR A 430 -9.13 5.36 -17.84
N SER A 431 -8.29 5.73 -16.88
CA SER A 431 -8.48 6.86 -15.97
C SER A 431 -8.54 8.19 -16.71
N GLU A 432 -7.72 8.38 -17.76
CA GLU A 432 -7.80 9.60 -18.57
C GLU A 432 -9.16 9.70 -19.28
N ILE A 433 -9.64 8.63 -19.90
CA ILE A 433 -10.97 8.62 -20.53
C ILE A 433 -12.07 8.90 -19.50
N THR A 434 -11.94 8.32 -18.31
CA THR A 434 -12.89 8.50 -17.20
C THR A 434 -12.94 9.97 -16.73
N ASN A 435 -11.77 10.61 -16.57
CA ASN A 435 -11.67 12.03 -16.22
C ASN A 435 -12.27 12.93 -17.31
N GLN A 436 -12.03 12.60 -18.59
CA GLN A 436 -12.59 13.33 -19.72
C GLN A 436 -14.12 13.17 -19.78
N LEU A 437 -14.67 11.99 -19.49
CA LEU A 437 -16.13 11.76 -19.37
C LEU A 437 -16.74 12.61 -18.26
N GLU A 438 -16.14 12.64 -17.07
CA GLU A 438 -16.65 13.42 -15.93
C GLU A 438 -16.65 14.93 -16.21
N SER A 439 -15.55 15.44 -16.77
CA SER A 439 -15.43 16.84 -17.16
C SER A 439 -16.43 17.20 -18.27
N SER A 440 -16.57 16.32 -19.26
CA SER A 440 -17.48 16.52 -20.40
C SER A 440 -18.95 16.47 -20.02
N LEU A 441 -19.34 15.63 -19.05
CA LEU A 441 -20.73 15.53 -18.59
C LEU A 441 -21.23 16.87 -18.06
N ASN A 442 -20.43 17.49 -17.18
CA ASN A 442 -20.74 18.80 -16.64
C ASN A 442 -20.73 19.87 -17.75
N ALA A 443 -19.76 19.80 -18.65
CA ALA A 443 -19.64 20.74 -19.75
C ALA A 443 -20.83 20.71 -20.72
N VAL A 444 -21.31 19.52 -21.11
CA VAL A 444 -22.51 19.37 -21.96
C VAL A 444 -23.71 20.05 -21.31
N ARG A 445 -23.95 19.81 -20.01
CA ARG A 445 -25.08 20.41 -19.27
C ARG A 445 -25.02 21.93 -19.24
N ILE A 446 -23.85 22.48 -18.91
CA ILE A 446 -23.63 23.93 -18.82
C ILE A 446 -23.85 24.58 -20.19
N ILE A 447 -23.25 24.03 -21.24
CA ILE A 447 -23.36 24.58 -22.59
C ILE A 447 -24.79 24.47 -23.11
N ASN A 448 -25.48 23.33 -22.88
CA ASN A 448 -26.85 23.14 -23.33
C ASN A 448 -27.77 24.18 -22.65
N GLN A 449 -27.64 24.34 -21.34
CA GLN A 449 -28.38 25.36 -20.59
C GLN A 449 -28.11 26.78 -21.12
N SER A 450 -26.85 27.14 -21.34
CA SER A 450 -26.47 28.46 -21.87
C SER A 450 -27.05 28.70 -23.26
N LEU A 451 -27.01 27.71 -24.16
CA LEU A 451 -27.54 27.82 -25.52
C LEU A 451 -29.07 27.88 -25.53
N GLN A 452 -29.76 27.12 -24.67
CA GLN A 452 -31.23 27.15 -24.56
C GLN A 452 -31.74 28.46 -23.97
N GLN A 453 -31.10 28.94 -22.90
CA GLN A 453 -31.49 30.18 -22.23
C GLN A 453 -30.98 31.44 -22.96
N LYS A 454 -30.06 31.27 -23.91
CA LYS A 454 -29.31 32.36 -24.57
C LYS A 454 -28.59 33.26 -23.56
N VAL A 455 -28.10 32.66 -22.47
CA VAL A 455 -27.38 33.36 -21.40
C VAL A 455 -25.92 32.95 -21.41
N PHE A 456 -25.06 33.88 -21.83
CA PHE A 456 -23.60 33.70 -21.90
C PHE A 456 -22.86 34.49 -20.81
N GLY A 457 -23.59 35.32 -20.05
CA GLY A 457 -23.16 35.96 -18.80
C GLY A 457 -21.77 36.62 -18.88
N ASN A 458 -20.82 36.06 -18.13
CA ASN A 458 -19.46 36.59 -18.03
C ASN A 458 -18.68 36.54 -19.36
N LEU A 459 -19.03 35.63 -20.28
CA LEU A 459 -18.41 35.57 -21.60
C LEU A 459 -18.71 36.83 -22.41
N ASP A 460 -19.94 37.32 -22.37
CA ASP A 460 -20.34 38.54 -23.08
C ASP A 460 -19.68 39.79 -22.50
N THR A 461 -19.56 39.83 -21.17
CA THR A 461 -18.91 40.94 -20.46
C THR A 461 -17.43 40.99 -20.83
N LEU A 462 -16.71 39.87 -20.71
CA LEU A 462 -15.28 39.79 -21.04
C LEU A 462 -15.01 39.96 -22.53
N HIS A 463 -15.94 39.57 -23.40
CA HIS A 463 -15.87 39.87 -24.82
C HIS A 463 -15.98 41.38 -25.09
N THR A 464 -16.94 42.04 -24.44
CA THR A 464 -17.12 43.49 -24.56
C THR A 464 -15.88 44.24 -24.05
N ASP A 465 -15.33 43.83 -22.91
CA ASP A 465 -14.11 44.41 -22.34
C ASP A 465 -12.91 44.21 -23.26
N LEU A 466 -12.75 43.01 -23.84
CA LEU A 466 -11.70 42.75 -24.82
C LEU A 466 -11.84 43.62 -26.08
N VAL A 467 -13.03 43.69 -26.67
CA VAL A 467 -13.28 44.53 -27.85
C VAL A 467 -13.01 46.00 -27.55
N LYS A 468 -13.40 46.48 -26.36
CA LYS A 468 -13.09 47.83 -25.91
C LYS A 468 -11.57 48.04 -25.79
N ALA A 469 -10.86 47.13 -25.12
CA ALA A 469 -9.41 47.22 -24.97
C ALA A 469 -8.69 47.22 -26.34
N LEU A 470 -9.17 46.42 -27.31
CA LEU A 470 -8.62 46.38 -28.66
C LEU A 470 -8.89 47.67 -29.45
N LYS A 471 -10.06 48.29 -29.31
CA LYS A 471 -10.36 49.59 -29.93
C LYS A 471 -9.50 50.70 -29.35
N GLU A 472 -9.36 50.76 -28.03
CA GLU A 472 -8.45 51.70 -27.36
C GLU A 472 -6.99 51.47 -27.78
N PHE A 473 -6.58 50.21 -27.97
CA PHE A 473 -5.27 49.88 -28.54
C PHE A 473 -5.11 50.44 -29.96
N ASN A 474 -6.13 50.31 -30.81
CA ASN A 474 -6.14 50.86 -32.18
C ASN A 474 -6.07 52.39 -32.18
N ASP A 475 -6.77 53.07 -31.26
CA ASP A 475 -6.74 54.53 -31.12
C ASP A 475 -5.34 55.02 -30.73
N ILE A 476 -4.67 54.32 -29.80
CA ILE A 476 -3.28 54.62 -29.43
C ILE A 476 -2.36 54.40 -30.63
N LEU A 477 -2.51 53.30 -31.37
CA LEU A 477 -1.73 53.04 -32.59
C LEU A 477 -1.89 54.15 -33.63
N ALA A 478 -3.12 54.65 -33.84
CA ALA A 478 -3.40 55.74 -34.78
C ALA A 478 -2.73 57.07 -34.36
N SER A 479 -2.50 57.28 -33.06
CA SER A 479 -1.79 58.46 -32.55
C SER A 479 -0.26 58.40 -32.74
N VAL A 480 0.31 57.24 -33.09
CA VAL A 480 1.76 57.07 -33.27
C VAL A 480 2.20 57.68 -34.60
N ARG A 481 2.99 58.78 -34.53
CA ARG A 481 3.42 59.60 -35.68
C ARG A 481 4.13 58.83 -36.81
N ARG A 482 4.82 57.72 -36.51
CA ARG A 482 5.49 56.86 -37.50
C ARG A 482 5.39 55.39 -37.06
N LEU A 483 4.47 54.65 -37.65
CA LEU A 483 4.33 53.21 -37.43
C LEU A 483 5.38 52.43 -38.25
N PRO A 484 6.10 51.47 -37.64
CA PRO A 484 6.91 50.49 -38.37
C PRO A 484 6.11 49.76 -39.46
N ALA A 485 6.77 49.42 -40.57
CA ALA A 485 6.14 48.68 -41.66
C ALA A 485 5.62 47.30 -41.19
N GLY A 486 4.41 46.94 -41.62
CA GLY A 486 3.77 45.66 -41.28
C GLY A 486 2.97 45.66 -39.98
N ILE A 487 2.88 46.78 -39.25
CA ILE A 487 1.93 46.91 -38.14
C ILE A 487 0.53 47.18 -38.70
N VAL A 488 -0.38 46.25 -38.45
CA VAL A 488 -1.81 46.37 -38.77
C VAL A 488 -2.59 46.45 -37.47
N ASN A 489 -3.66 47.24 -37.46
CA ASN A 489 -4.57 47.35 -36.33
C ASN A 489 -5.39 46.05 -36.10
N PHE A 490 -6.22 46.03 -35.07
CA PHE A 490 -7.03 44.85 -34.68
C PHE A 490 -8.44 44.84 -35.29
N ASP A 491 -8.78 45.67 -36.28
CA ASP A 491 -10.17 45.76 -36.77
C ASP A 491 -10.67 44.45 -37.40
N GLU A 492 -9.82 43.77 -38.18
CA GLU A 492 -10.14 42.44 -38.73
C GLU A 492 -10.30 41.40 -37.62
N ASP A 493 -9.44 41.44 -36.59
CA ASP A 493 -9.50 40.53 -35.44
C ASP A 493 -10.79 40.74 -34.63
N ILE A 494 -11.19 41.99 -34.39
CA ILE A 494 -12.44 42.37 -33.73
C ILE A 494 -13.64 41.84 -34.51
N ASN A 495 -13.70 42.08 -35.82
CA ASN A 495 -14.79 41.58 -36.65
C ASN A 495 -14.85 40.06 -36.63
N LYS A 496 -13.69 39.39 -36.64
CA LYS A 496 -13.60 37.93 -36.56
C LYS A 496 -14.13 37.41 -35.23
N ILE A 497 -13.66 37.91 -34.09
CA ILE A 497 -14.14 37.43 -32.77
C ILE A 497 -15.63 37.74 -32.55
N ASN A 498 -16.14 38.88 -33.03
CA ASN A 498 -17.57 39.20 -32.98
C ASN A 498 -18.38 38.18 -33.78
N SER A 499 -17.95 37.90 -35.01
CA SER A 499 -18.63 36.92 -35.89
C SER A 499 -18.62 35.51 -35.30
N LEU A 500 -17.52 35.11 -34.67
CA LEU A 500 -17.38 33.80 -34.02
C LEU A 500 -18.26 33.71 -32.77
N LEU A 501 -18.33 34.75 -31.95
CA LEU A 501 -19.21 34.78 -30.79
C LEU A 501 -20.69 34.70 -31.22
N GLU A 502 -21.10 35.47 -32.23
CA GLU A 502 -22.45 35.38 -32.78
C GLU A 502 -22.74 33.99 -33.38
N SER A 503 -21.76 33.37 -34.04
CA SER A 503 -21.88 31.99 -34.54
C SER A 503 -22.06 30.99 -33.40
N ILE A 504 -21.38 31.16 -32.26
CA ILE A 504 -21.57 30.32 -31.07
C ILE A 504 -22.98 30.53 -30.52
N LYS A 505 -23.42 31.77 -30.36
CA LYS A 505 -24.75 32.11 -29.80
C LYS A 505 -25.92 31.64 -30.66
N SER A 506 -25.76 31.71 -31.98
CA SER A 506 -26.78 31.34 -32.96
C SER A 506 -26.76 29.87 -33.35
N SER A 507 -25.77 29.10 -32.89
CA SER A 507 -25.67 27.67 -33.18
C SER A 507 -26.86 26.87 -32.65
N GLY A 508 -27.39 27.27 -31.49
CA GLY A 508 -28.48 26.61 -30.79
C GLY A 508 -29.74 26.48 -31.66
N ASN A 509 -30.05 25.24 -32.03
CA ASN A 509 -31.28 24.86 -32.72
C ASN A 509 -31.81 23.55 -32.12
N GLU A 510 -33.07 23.21 -32.41
CA GLU A 510 -33.74 22.03 -31.85
C GLU A 510 -32.97 20.73 -32.09
N SER A 511 -32.32 20.57 -33.25
CA SER A 511 -31.48 19.41 -33.55
C SER A 511 -30.23 19.36 -32.68
N GLN A 512 -29.60 20.50 -32.39
CA GLN A 512 -28.43 20.55 -31.52
C GLN A 512 -28.78 20.34 -30.04
N TYR A 513 -29.89 20.91 -29.57
CA TYR A 513 -30.36 20.68 -28.20
C TYR A 513 -30.63 19.20 -27.96
N LYS A 514 -31.32 18.56 -28.90
CA LYS A 514 -31.56 17.11 -28.83
C LYS A 514 -30.26 16.31 -28.86
N LEU A 515 -29.33 16.65 -29.74
CA LEU A 515 -28.02 15.99 -29.77
C LEU A 515 -27.29 16.14 -28.44
N MET A 516 -27.30 17.33 -27.82
CA MET A 516 -26.68 17.54 -26.51
C MET A 516 -27.37 16.77 -25.38
N GLU A 517 -28.71 16.66 -25.40
CA GLU A 517 -29.45 15.83 -24.44
C GLU A 517 -29.12 14.34 -24.61
N ASP A 518 -29.07 13.85 -25.85
CA ASP A 518 -28.66 12.47 -26.15
C ASP A 518 -27.20 12.21 -25.69
N MET A 519 -26.32 13.21 -25.79
CA MET A 519 -24.93 13.11 -25.34
C MET A 519 -24.77 13.19 -23.83
N ASP A 520 -25.57 14.00 -23.13
CA ASP A 520 -25.61 14.00 -21.66
C ASP A 520 -25.96 12.60 -21.13
N LEU A 521 -26.98 11.97 -21.73
CA LEU A 521 -27.37 10.61 -21.41
C LEU A 521 -26.23 9.61 -21.68
N LEU A 522 -25.68 9.60 -22.88
CA LEU A 522 -24.63 8.64 -23.27
C LEU A 522 -23.33 8.82 -22.47
N ILE A 523 -22.88 10.06 -22.25
CA ILE A 523 -21.71 10.35 -21.40
C ILE A 523 -21.99 9.87 -19.97
N GLY A 524 -23.20 10.13 -19.45
CA GLY A 524 -23.62 9.65 -18.13
C GLY A 524 -23.56 8.13 -18.01
N GLU A 525 -24.14 7.42 -18.97
CA GLU A 525 -24.14 5.95 -19.03
C GLU A 525 -22.72 5.38 -19.13
N HIS A 526 -21.84 6.00 -19.94
CA HIS A 526 -20.46 5.55 -20.10
C HIS A 526 -19.59 5.89 -18.88
N LEU A 527 -19.85 6.99 -18.19
CA LEU A 527 -19.22 7.32 -16.92
C LEU A 527 -19.65 6.35 -15.82
N GLU A 528 -20.93 5.97 -15.79
CA GLU A 528 -21.42 4.95 -14.87
C GLU A 528 -20.74 3.61 -15.15
N PHE A 529 -20.70 3.16 -16.41
CA PHE A 529 -19.90 1.99 -16.82
C PHE A 529 -18.44 2.08 -16.36
N ALA A 530 -17.80 3.25 -16.51
CA ALA A 530 -16.41 3.44 -16.11
C ALA A 530 -16.20 3.32 -14.58
N LYS A 531 -17.20 3.72 -13.78
CA LYS A 531 -17.14 3.67 -12.31
C LYS A 531 -17.59 2.33 -11.72
N THR A 532 -18.61 1.69 -12.32
CA THR A 532 -19.23 0.48 -11.77
C THR A 532 -18.75 -0.81 -12.43
N GLY A 533 -18.13 -0.72 -13.60
CA GLY A 533 -17.71 -1.89 -14.38
C GLY A 533 -18.88 -2.65 -15.01
N VAL A 534 -18.68 -3.95 -15.24
CA VAL A 534 -19.60 -4.84 -15.98
C VAL A 534 -19.95 -6.07 -15.15
N GLU A 535 -21.20 -6.49 -15.20
CA GLU A 535 -21.63 -7.82 -14.72
C GLU A 535 -21.58 -8.86 -15.84
N GLU A 536 -20.68 -9.84 -15.73
CA GLU A 536 -20.58 -10.96 -16.64
C GLU A 536 -21.33 -12.18 -16.10
N LYS A 537 -22.15 -12.83 -16.92
CA LYS A 537 -22.84 -14.06 -16.51
C LYS A 537 -21.88 -15.24 -16.43
N VAL A 538 -21.73 -15.79 -15.24
CA VAL A 538 -20.94 -17.00 -14.96
C VAL A 538 -21.85 -18.11 -14.42
N TYR A 539 -21.59 -19.35 -14.82
CA TYR A 539 -22.36 -20.52 -14.36
C TYR A 539 -23.89 -20.39 -14.56
N LEU A 540 -24.31 -19.83 -15.71
CA LEU A 540 -25.71 -19.65 -16.18
C LEU A 540 -26.60 -18.69 -15.37
N LEU A 541 -26.46 -18.62 -14.05
CA LEU A 541 -27.37 -17.91 -13.15
C LEU A 541 -26.68 -16.91 -12.22
N PHE A 542 -25.35 -16.87 -12.20
CA PHE A 542 -24.59 -15.96 -11.34
C PHE A 542 -23.93 -14.90 -12.18
N ASN A 543 -23.64 -13.76 -11.56
CA ASN A 543 -22.90 -12.68 -12.19
C ASN A 543 -21.57 -12.52 -11.46
N LYS A 544 -20.51 -12.26 -12.23
CA LYS A 544 -19.21 -11.81 -11.77
C LYS A 544 -19.09 -10.33 -12.10
N THR A 545 -18.71 -9.51 -11.13
CA THR A 545 -18.51 -8.09 -11.35
C THR A 545 -17.04 -7.84 -11.73
N ILE A 546 -16.83 -7.30 -12.93
CA ILE A 546 -15.53 -6.92 -13.44
C ILE A 546 -15.43 -5.40 -13.37
N ILE A 547 -14.49 -4.88 -12.59
CA ILE A 547 -14.16 -3.45 -12.49
C ILE A 547 -12.73 -3.20 -12.96
N ASN A 548 -12.41 -1.99 -13.39
CA ASN A 548 -11.02 -1.60 -13.61
C ASN A 548 -10.28 -1.54 -12.25
N PRO A 549 -9.18 -2.27 -12.06
CA PRO A 549 -8.44 -2.30 -10.80
C PRO A 549 -7.77 -0.98 -10.39
N GLY A 550 -7.61 -0.06 -11.34
CA GLY A 550 -7.07 1.29 -11.17
C GLY A 550 -5.68 1.49 -11.77
N TYR A 551 -5.01 2.53 -11.27
CA TYR A 551 -3.64 2.90 -11.60
C TYR A 551 -2.82 3.28 -10.36
N VAL A 552 -1.50 3.31 -10.55
CA VAL A 552 -0.51 3.90 -9.63
C VAL A 552 0.27 4.99 -10.37
N ALA A 553 0.29 6.21 -9.83
CA ALA A 553 1.03 7.35 -10.36
C ALA A 553 1.42 8.28 -9.21
N LEU A 554 2.59 8.93 -9.28
CA LEU A 554 3.06 9.90 -8.27
C LEU A 554 2.99 9.39 -6.81
N ASP A 555 3.33 8.12 -6.58
CA ASP A 555 3.20 7.42 -5.28
C ASP A 555 1.76 7.32 -4.74
N VAL A 556 0.76 7.61 -5.58
CA VAL A 556 -0.65 7.55 -5.26
C VAL A 556 -1.29 6.34 -5.95
N LYS A 557 -2.08 5.59 -5.18
CA LYS A 557 -2.89 4.46 -5.67
C LYS A 557 -4.33 4.92 -5.77
N SER A 558 -4.88 4.93 -6.98
CA SER A 558 -6.27 5.37 -7.25
C SER A 558 -7.32 4.75 -6.33
N TRP A 559 -7.20 3.45 -6.03
CA TRP A 559 -8.14 2.73 -5.14
C TRP A 559 -7.99 3.05 -3.65
N GLU A 560 -6.99 3.85 -3.26
CA GLU A 560 -6.83 4.38 -1.90
C GLU A 560 -7.44 5.80 -1.78
N GLU A 561 -7.69 6.50 -2.89
CA GLU A 561 -8.30 7.84 -2.90
C GLU A 561 -9.84 7.79 -2.77
N GLU A 562 -10.46 6.67 -3.15
CA GLU A 562 -11.92 6.49 -3.11
C GLU A 562 -12.48 6.08 -1.73
N LYS A 563 -11.65 6.08 -0.68
CA LYS A 563 -12.04 5.79 0.71
C LYS A 563 -12.12 7.05 1.56
#